data_AF-F2QLZ9-F1
#
_entry.id   AF-F2QLZ9-F1
#
_cell.length_a   1.000
_cell.length_b   1.000
_cell.length_c   1.000
_cell.angle_alpha   90.00
_cell.angle_beta   90.00
_cell.angle_gamma   90.00
#
_symmetry.space_group_name_H-M   'P 1'
#
loop_
_entity.id
_entity.type
_entity.pdbx_description
1 polymer ?
#
loop_
_entity_poly.entity_id
_entity_poly.type
_entity_poly.pdbx_seq_one_letter_code
_entity_poly.pdbx_strand_id
1 'polypeptide(L)' 'MAIGDYPVYYKQPIRWLSYHAHTRPHVFYAIAVAALGPVFMMATPLRRKFLYDDHEPLPANGYPLPNRSRDKTLTGYDD' A
#
# COMPACT_ATOMS: atom_id res chain seq x y z
N MET A 1 10.52 -37.47 20.33
CA MET A 1 9.86 -36.35 19.62
C MET A 1 8.68 -36.94 18.85
N ALA A 2 7.47 -36.88 19.39
CA ALA A 2 6.32 -37.57 18.81
C ALA A 2 5.89 -36.90 17.50
N ILE A 3 5.88 -37.67 16.42
CA ILE A 3 5.31 -37.33 15.12
C ILE A 3 3.78 -37.34 15.32
N GLY A 4 3.17 -36.19 15.58
CA GLY A 4 1.71 -36.08 15.77
C GLY A 4 1.24 -35.08 16.83
N ASP A 5 2.16 -34.51 17.63
CA ASP A 5 1.76 -33.60 18.71
C ASP A 5 1.54 -32.17 18.19
N TYR A 6 0.42 -31.55 18.57
CA TYR A 6 0.07 -30.19 18.13
C TYR A 6 1.13 -29.20 18.68
N PRO A 7 1.84 -28.44 17.81
CA PRO A 7 2.84 -27.50 18.29
C PRO A 7 2.20 -26.42 19.16
N VAL A 8 2.84 -26.05 20.27
CA VAL A 8 2.41 -24.92 21.11
C VAL A 8 3.11 -23.65 20.63
N TYR A 9 2.34 -22.63 20.24
CA TYR A 9 2.85 -21.36 19.69
C TYR A 9 4.00 -20.76 20.50
N TYR A 10 3.80 -20.57 21.82
CA TYR A 10 4.79 -19.94 22.70
C TYR A 10 6.05 -20.78 22.98
N LYS A 11 6.03 -22.08 22.64
CA LYS A 11 7.17 -22.98 22.88
C LYS A 11 7.94 -23.27 21.59
N GLN A 12 7.24 -23.35 20.46
CA GLN A 12 7.80 -23.78 19.18
C GLN A 12 7.16 -23.00 18.02
N PRO A 13 7.37 -21.67 17.93
CA PRO A 13 6.65 -20.81 16.99
C PRO A 13 6.93 -21.17 15.53
N ILE A 14 8.17 -21.52 15.18
CA ILE A 14 8.52 -21.91 13.80
C ILE A 14 7.81 -23.21 13.40
N ARG A 15 7.82 -24.23 14.27
CA ARG A 15 7.08 -25.48 14.03
C ARG A 15 5.57 -25.25 13.96
N TRP A 16 5.04 -24.33 14.77
CA TRP A 16 3.63 -23.95 14.76
C TRP A 16 3.21 -23.32 13.43
N LEU A 17 4.02 -22.41 12.88
CA LEU A 17 3.79 -21.81 11.57
C LEU A 17 3.84 -22.87 10.46
N SER A 18 4.90 -23.69 10.42
CA SER A 18 5.03 -24.76 9.43
C SER A 18 3.88 -25.78 9.50
N TYR A 19 3.41 -26.13 10.70
CA TYR A 19 2.25 -27.00 10.89
C TYR A 19 0.97 -26.40 10.31
N HIS A 20 0.70 -25.11 10.56
CA HIS A 20 -0.50 -24.44 10.05
C HIS A 20 -0.45 -24.21 8.53
N ALA A 21 0.74 -23.96 7.98
CA ALA A 21 0.94 -23.88 6.53
C ALA A 21 0.56 -25.18 5.81
N HIS A 22 0.87 -26.36 6.40
CA HIS A 22 0.55 -27.66 5.78
C HIS A 22 -0.87 -28.16 6.12
N THR A 23 -1.34 -27.98 7.35
CA THR A 23 -2.63 -28.56 7.81
C THR A 23 -3.83 -27.68 7.50
N ARG A 24 -3.66 -26.35 7.50
CA ARG A 24 -4.71 -25.35 7.24
C ARG A 24 -4.18 -24.22 6.35
N PRO A 25 -3.79 -24.53 5.10
CA PRO A 25 -3.17 -23.56 4.21
C PRO A 25 -4.06 -22.34 3.95
N HIS A 26 -5.37 -22.55 3.82
CA HIS A 26 -6.35 -21.48 3.56
C HIS A 26 -6.34 -20.39 4.65
N VAL A 27 -6.25 -20.75 5.94
CA VAL A 27 -6.17 -19.77 7.02
C VAL A 27 -4.78 -19.14 7.07
N PHE A 28 -3.74 -19.97 7.02
CA PHE A 28 -2.36 -19.50 7.17
C PHE A 28 -1.98 -18.48 6.10
N TYR A 29 -2.20 -18.80 4.83
CA TYR A 29 -1.83 -17.92 3.72
C TYR A 29 -2.75 -16.69 3.61
N ALA A 30 -4.04 -16.80 3.95
CA ALA A 30 -4.91 -15.63 4.00
C ALA A 30 -4.41 -14.58 5.00
N ILE A 31 -4.05 -15.01 6.21
CA ILE A 31 -3.49 -14.12 7.24
C ILE A 31 -2.11 -13.61 6.83
N ALA A 32 -1.24 -14.47 6.28
CA ALA A 32 0.09 -14.06 5.86
C ALA A 32 0.05 -12.96 4.77
N VAL A 33 -0.79 -13.12 3.75
CA VAL A 33 -0.97 -12.11 2.70
C VAL A 33 -1.58 -10.83 3.26
N ALA A 34 -2.59 -10.94 4.12
CA ALA A 34 -3.20 -9.78 4.78
C ALA A 34 -2.18 -9.00 5.63
N ALA A 35 -1.31 -9.70 6.37
CA ALA A 35 -0.27 -9.09 7.18
C ALA A 35 0.84 -8.44 6.34
N LEU A 36 1.15 -8.99 5.16
CA LEU A 36 2.13 -8.39 4.25
C LEU A 36 1.66 -7.07 3.65
N GLY A 37 0.36 -6.85 3.47
CA GLY A 37 -0.22 -5.59 2.97
C GLY A 37 0.29 -4.33 3.70
N PRO A 38 0.05 -4.17 5.02
CA PRO A 38 0.51 -3.02 5.78
C PRO A 38 2.05 -2.95 5.86
N VAL A 39 2.75 -4.09 5.88
CA VAL A 39 4.23 -4.11 5.86
C VAL A 39 4.76 -3.47 4.57
N PHE A 40 4.19 -3.83 3.42
CA PHE A 40 4.58 -3.23 2.14
C PHE A 40 4.13 -1.76 2.02
N MET A 41 3.00 -1.37 2.63
CA MET A 41 2.64 0.05 2.70
C MET A 41 3.66 0.87 3.49
N MET A 42 4.20 0.34 4.58
CA MET A 42 5.28 1.01 5.33
C MET A 42 6.58 1.10 4.52
N ALA A 43 6.79 0.20 3.56
CA ALA A 43 7.95 0.22 2.67
C ALA A 43 7.84 1.25 1.52
N THR A 44 6.73 2.01 1.41
CA THR A 44 6.52 3.03 0.36
C THR A 44 7.64 4.08 0.21
N PRO A 45 8.35 4.54 1.25
CA PRO A 45 9.45 5.50 1.08
C PRO A 45 10.62 4.96 0.25
N LEU A 46 10.83 3.63 0.24
CA LEU A 46 11.89 3.01 -0.56
C LEU A 46 11.62 3.18 -2.06
N ARG A 47 10.37 3.04 -2.49
CA ARG A 47 9.96 3.26 -3.89
C ARG A 47 10.21 4.71 -4.33
N ARG A 48 9.85 5.69 -3.49
CA ARG A 48 10.08 7.11 -3.77
C ARG A 48 11.57 7.43 -3.89
N LYS A 49 12.40 6.85 -3.03
CA LYS A 49 13.84 7.13 -3.00
C LYS A 49 14.60 6.49 -4.17
N PHE A 50 14.23 5.28 -4.58
CA PHE A 50 15.06 4.47 -5.49
C PHE A 50 14.44 4.20 -6.86
N LEU A 51 13.13 4.41 -7.03
CA LEU A 51 12.43 4.07 -8.27
C LEU A 51 11.79 5.32 -8.90
N TYR A 52 10.71 5.84 -8.31
CA TYR A 52 9.95 6.96 -8.87
C TYR A 52 9.07 7.64 -7.80
N ASP A 53 8.83 8.94 -8.03
CA ASP A 53 8.02 9.80 -7.17
C ASP A 53 6.51 9.52 -7.30
N ASP A 54 5.73 10.07 -6.37
CA ASP A 54 4.26 10.03 -6.47
C ASP A 54 3.77 10.83 -7.69
N HIS A 55 2.62 10.41 -8.23
CA HIS A 55 1.96 11.14 -9.30
C HIS A 55 1.56 12.54 -8.84
N GLU A 56 1.61 13.51 -9.77
CA GLU A 56 1.06 14.83 -9.52
C GLU A 56 -0.46 14.76 -9.32
N PRO A 57 -1.04 15.53 -8.38
CA PRO A 57 -2.48 15.53 -8.16
C PRO A 57 -3.24 15.95 -9.43
N LEU A 58 -4.25 15.16 -9.80
CA LEU A 58 -5.17 15.55 -10.85
C LEU A 58 -6.00 16.78 -10.42
N PRO A 59 -6.39 17.66 -11.37
CA PRO A 59 -7.25 18.80 -11.05
C PRO A 59 -8.62 18.30 -10.58
N ALA A 60 -8.85 18.31 -9.27
CA ALA A 60 -10.06 17.77 -8.65
C ALA A 60 -11.31 18.64 -8.89
N ASN A 61 -11.11 19.94 -9.14
CA ASN A 61 -12.17 20.96 -9.13
C ASN A 61 -12.55 21.47 -10.54
N GLY A 62 -12.27 20.71 -11.59
CA GLY A 62 -12.58 21.08 -12.97
C GLY A 62 -11.55 22.03 -13.59
N TYR A 63 -12.01 23.09 -14.26
CA TYR A 63 -11.13 23.99 -15.01
C TYR A 63 -10.17 24.75 -14.07
N PRO A 64 -8.85 24.78 -14.35
CA PRO A 64 -7.87 25.44 -13.49
C PRO A 64 -8.01 26.97 -13.59
N LEU A 65 -8.79 27.54 -12.67
CA LEU A 65 -8.92 28.99 -12.54
C LEU A 65 -7.61 29.58 -12.00
N PRO A 66 -6.99 30.53 -12.71
CA PRO A 66 -5.76 31.15 -12.23
C PRO A 66 -6.07 32.02 -11.00
N ASN A 67 -5.26 31.88 -9.94
CA ASN A 67 -5.38 32.71 -8.73
C ASN A 67 -4.74 34.09 -8.97
N ARG A 68 -5.35 34.89 -9.85
CA ARG A 68 -4.94 36.26 -10.16
C ARG A 68 -6.15 37.16 -10.37
N SER A 69 -5.98 38.46 -10.14
CA SER A 69 -6.99 39.45 -10.54
C SER A 69 -7.16 39.50 -12.06
N ARG A 70 -8.35 39.90 -12.52
CA ARG A 70 -8.65 40.06 -13.94
C ARG A 70 -7.68 41.05 -14.58
N ASP A 71 -7.10 40.66 -15.70
CA ASP A 71 -6.31 41.57 -16.53
C ASP A 71 -7.26 42.43 -17.36
N LYS A 72 -7.15 43.75 -17.24
CA LYS A 72 -8.00 44.72 -17.95
C LYS A 72 -7.29 45.32 -19.16
N THR A 73 -6.05 44.92 -19.44
CA THR A 73 -5.23 45.48 -20.52
C THR A 73 -5.28 44.65 -21.80
N LEU A 74 -5.92 43.48 -21.76
CA LEU A 74 -6.09 42.61 -22.92
C LEU A 74 -7.03 43.27 -23.95
N THR A 75 -6.62 43.28 -25.21
CA THR A 75 -7.37 43.81 -26.36
C THR A 75 -7.35 42.81 -27.52
N GLY A 76 -8.25 42.99 -28.49
CA GLY A 76 -8.42 42.07 -29.62
C GLY A 76 -9.61 41.13 -29.39
N TYR A 77 -10.43 40.95 -30.43
CA TYR A 77 -11.83 40.50 -30.35
C TYR A 77 -12.80 41.53 -29.75
N ASP A 78 -12.42 42.80 -29.76
CA ASP A 78 -13.37 43.92 -29.61
C ASP A 78 -14.25 43.99 -30.87
N ASP A 79 -15.50 44.47 -30.74
CA ASP A 79 -16.49 44.52 -31.85
C ASP A 79 -15.99 45.24 -33.11
#